data_AF-A0A4C1U518-F1
#
_entry.id   AF-A0A4C1U518-F1
#
_cell.length_a   1.000
_cell.length_b   1.000
_cell.length_c   1.000
_cell.angle_alpha   90.00
_cell.angle_beta   90.00
_cell.angle_gamma   90.00
#
_symmetry.space_group_name_H-M   'P 1'
#
loop_
_entity.id
_entity.type
_entity.pdbx_description
1 polymer ?
#
loop_
_entity_poly.entity_id
_entity_poly.type
_entity_poly.pdbx_seq_one_letter_code
_entity_poly.pdbx_strand_id
1 'polypeptide(L)'
;MEPEDYTNTFDSLKHESAFQSLEKQDIHNAYADIKNIYKESKARIKLESTGKVFPIDRGGRQDDPLSPKLFTAVLEQMFRKLKWGQLGLNINGARLSHLRFANDLVISEEDPHPLESTIQTLVDRSKEVGLEIRKTKMMTN
;
A
#
# COMPACT_ATOMS: atom_id res chain seq x y z
N MET A 1 -22.50 -6.62 11.96
CA MET A 1 -21.83 -5.32 12.07
C MET A 1 -20.38 -5.59 11.69
N GLU A 2 -20.06 -5.37 10.42
CA GLU A 2 -18.73 -5.47 9.79
C GLU A 2 -18.80 -4.46 8.65
N PRO A 3 -18.02 -3.36 8.72
CA PRO A 3 -16.92 -3.19 7.76
C PRO A 3 -15.80 -2.33 8.37
N GLU A 4 -14.91 -2.89 9.19
CA GLU A 4 -13.83 -2.10 9.81
C GLU A 4 -12.44 -2.28 9.21
N ASP A 5 -12.22 -3.23 8.30
CA ASP A 5 -10.83 -3.62 7.98
C ASP A 5 -10.14 -2.87 6.81
N TYR A 6 -10.75 -1.90 6.12
CA TYR A 6 -10.07 -1.26 4.96
C TYR A 6 -10.06 0.27 4.84
N THR A 7 -10.70 1.01 5.74
CA THR A 7 -10.81 2.47 5.57
C THR A 7 -9.60 3.26 6.09
N ASN A 8 -8.61 2.61 6.72
CA ASN A 8 -7.63 3.33 7.55
C ASN A 8 -6.15 3.07 7.19
N THR A 9 -5.87 2.55 5.99
CA THR A 9 -4.50 2.37 5.47
C THR A 9 -4.10 3.47 4.49
N PHE A 10 -5.07 4.21 3.94
CA PHE A 10 -4.75 5.32 3.04
C PHE A 10 -4.23 6.54 3.82
N ASP A 11 -4.82 6.85 4.98
CA ASP A 11 -4.47 8.01 5.81
C ASP A 11 -3.00 8.02 6.28
N SER A 12 -2.36 6.85 6.35
CA SER A 12 -0.97 6.71 6.76
C SER A 12 0.02 6.83 5.59
N LEU A 13 -0.44 6.72 4.34
CA LEU A 13 0.39 6.71 3.15
C LEU A 13 1.11 8.07 2.96
N LYS A 14 2.42 8.01 2.73
CA LYS A 14 3.21 9.20 2.37
C LYS A 14 2.95 9.59 0.90
N HIS A 15 2.62 10.86 0.66
CA HIS A 15 2.43 11.37 -0.72
C HIS A 15 3.69 11.18 -1.58
N GLU A 16 4.87 11.35 -1.00
CA GLU A 16 6.14 11.13 -1.72
C GLU A 16 6.27 9.71 -2.26
N SER A 17 5.90 8.70 -1.46
CA SER A 17 5.90 7.30 -1.87
C SER A 17 4.93 7.05 -3.03
N ALA A 18 3.76 7.67 -2.99
CA ALA A 18 2.78 7.61 -4.09
C ALA A 18 3.34 8.23 -5.37
N PHE A 19 3.94 9.41 -5.29
CA PHE A 19 4.52 10.07 -6.46
C PHE A 19 5.70 9.29 -7.05
N GLN A 20 6.64 8.83 -6.22
CA GLN A 20 7.74 7.97 -6.69
C GLN A 20 7.23 6.68 -7.34
N SER A 21 6.11 6.15 -6.85
CA SER A 21 5.53 4.93 -7.40
C SER A 21 4.89 5.14 -8.77
N LEU A 22 4.27 6.29 -9.01
CA LEU A 22 3.73 6.68 -10.31
C LEU A 22 4.84 6.93 -11.34
N GLU A 23 5.91 7.62 -10.94
CA GLU A 23 7.07 7.90 -11.79
C GLU A 23 7.73 6.59 -12.27
N LYS A 24 7.92 5.63 -11.36
CA LYS A 24 8.44 4.29 -11.68
C LYS A 24 7.50 3.42 -12.53
N GLN A 25 6.24 3.81 -12.67
CA GLN A 25 5.24 3.13 -13.51
C GLN A 25 5.03 3.83 -14.85
N ASP A 26 5.88 4.82 -15.17
CA ASP A 26 5.86 5.52 -16.46
C ASP A 26 4.54 6.30 -16.71
N ILE A 27 3.83 6.68 -15.64
CA ILE A 27 2.56 7.43 -15.71
C ILE A 27 2.87 8.91 -15.87
N HIS A 28 3.40 9.34 -17.03
CA HIS A 28 3.91 10.70 -17.23
C HIS A 28 2.82 11.76 -17.40
N ASN A 29 1.71 11.45 -18.09
CA ASN A 29 0.77 12.47 -18.56
C ASN A 29 -0.19 13.00 -17.48
N ALA A 30 -0.53 12.21 -16.46
CA ALA A 30 -1.43 12.61 -15.38
C ALA A 30 -0.70 12.91 -14.06
N TYR A 31 0.62 12.69 -14.01
CA TYR A 31 1.42 12.78 -12.78
C TYR A 31 1.50 14.19 -12.21
N ALA A 32 1.70 15.20 -13.06
CA ALA A 32 1.82 16.58 -12.63
C ALA A 32 0.52 17.07 -11.97
N ASP A 33 -0.63 16.72 -12.55
CA ASP A 33 -1.94 17.11 -12.04
C ASP A 33 -2.25 16.44 -10.71
N ILE A 34 -1.99 15.12 -10.61
CA ILE A 34 -2.14 14.37 -9.34
C ILE A 34 -1.23 14.98 -8.27
N LYS A 35 0.02 15.28 -8.59
CA LYS A 35 0.98 15.87 -7.64
C LYS A 35 0.51 17.22 -7.11
N ASN A 36 -0.06 18.06 -7.98
CA ASN A 36 -0.58 19.37 -7.58
C ASN A 36 -1.83 19.23 -6.70
N ILE A 37 -2.77 18.33 -7.05
CA ILE A 37 -3.99 18.08 -6.28
C ILE A 37 -3.68 17.71 -4.82
N TYR A 38 -2.67 16.86 -4.61
CA TYR A 38 -2.31 16.40 -3.27
C TYR A 38 -1.41 17.40 -2.52
N LYS A 39 -0.44 18.06 -3.18
CA LYS A 39 0.43 19.07 -2.54
C LYS A 39 -0.31 20.31 -2.05
N GLU A 40 -1.31 20.77 -2.79
CA GLU A 40 -2.07 21.97 -2.43
C GLU A 40 -3.29 21.65 -1.55
N SER A 41 -3.43 20.38 -1.13
CA SER A 41 -4.57 19.94 -0.35
C SER A 41 -4.54 20.53 1.07
N LYS A 42 -5.67 21.09 1.49
CA LYS A 42 -5.86 21.71 2.80
C LYS A 42 -7.13 21.17 3.44
N ALA A 43 -7.10 20.99 4.75
CA ALA A 43 -8.23 20.59 5.57
C ALA A 43 -8.67 21.72 6.51
N ARG A 44 -9.91 21.62 7.00
CA ARG A 44 -10.43 22.39 8.13
C ARG A 44 -11.43 21.53 8.89
N ILE A 45 -11.48 21.68 10.20
CA ILE A 45 -12.44 20.97 11.05
C ILE A 45 -13.70 21.82 11.15
N LYS A 46 -14.87 21.23 10.90
CA LYS A 46 -16.18 21.89 11.07
C LYS A 46 -16.98 21.13 12.12
N LEU A 47 -17.24 21.79 13.25
CA LEU A 47 -18.17 21.35 14.29
C LEU A 47 -19.33 22.37 14.32
N GLU A 48 -19.73 22.88 15.50
CA GLU A 48 -20.68 23.99 15.59
C GLU A 48 -20.13 25.31 15.01
N SER A 49 -18.80 25.45 15.00
CA SER A 49 -18.09 26.52 14.29
C SER A 49 -17.03 25.94 13.34
N THR A 50 -16.60 26.74 12.37
CA THR A 50 -15.57 26.35 11.40
C THR A 50 -14.19 26.75 11.90
N GLY A 51 -13.30 25.77 12.06
CA GLY A 51 -11.92 25.96 12.49
C GLY A 51 -10.99 26.50 11.39
N LYS A 52 -9.73 26.71 11.75
CA LYS A 52 -8.68 27.20 10.84
C LYS A 52 -8.34 26.17 9.76
N VAL A 53 -7.86 26.68 8.62
CA VAL A 53 -7.36 25.86 7.51
C VAL A 53 -5.91 25.43 7.80
N PHE A 54 -5.59 24.16 7.57
CA PHE A 54 -4.24 23.60 7.72
C PHE A 54 -3.90 22.68 6.52
N PRO A 55 -2.61 22.49 6.16
CA PRO A 55 -2.20 21.63 5.05
C PRO A 55 -2.41 20.14 5.37
N ILE A 56 -2.60 19.31 4.33
CA ILE A 56 -2.66 17.85 4.43
C ILE A 56 -1.35 17.28 3.89
N ASP A 57 -0.53 16.70 4.78
CA ASP A 57 0.80 16.18 4.43
C ASP A 57 0.83 14.65 4.17
N ARG A 58 -0.24 13.95 4.53
CA ARG A 58 -0.38 12.49 4.42
C ARG A 58 -1.83 12.11 4.16
N GLY A 59 -2.04 10.90 3.68
CA GLY A 59 -3.39 10.42 3.51
C GLY A 59 -4.09 10.94 2.27
N GLY A 60 -5.35 10.59 2.16
CA GLY A 60 -6.16 10.78 0.96
C GLY A 60 -7.33 11.64 1.22
N ARG A 61 -7.89 12.12 0.13
CA ARG A 61 -9.22 12.70 0.20
C ARG A 61 -10.20 11.54 0.36
N GLN A 62 -11.04 11.63 1.40
CA GLN A 62 -12.16 10.73 1.56
C GLN A 62 -13.05 10.82 0.31
N ASP A 63 -13.52 9.67 -0.18
CA ASP A 63 -14.28 9.54 -1.43
C ASP A 63 -13.53 9.97 -2.71
N ASP A 64 -12.20 10.05 -2.68
CA ASP A 64 -11.40 10.32 -3.87
C ASP A 64 -11.23 9.05 -4.72
N PRO A 65 -11.71 9.03 -5.98
CA PRO A 65 -11.57 7.89 -6.87
C PRO A 65 -10.11 7.58 -7.24
N LEU A 66 -9.17 8.51 -7.02
CA LEU A 66 -7.74 8.29 -7.25
C LEU A 66 -7.05 7.58 -6.09
N SER A 67 -7.53 7.76 -4.85
CA SER A 67 -6.90 7.18 -3.65
C SER A 67 -6.71 5.66 -3.77
N PRO A 68 -7.70 4.83 -4.14
CA PRO A 68 -7.49 3.39 -4.29
C PRO A 68 -6.40 3.04 -5.32
N LYS A 69 -6.32 3.77 -6.44
CA LYS A 69 -5.33 3.53 -7.49
C LYS A 69 -3.92 3.89 -7.05
N LEU A 70 -3.76 5.01 -6.33
CA LEU A 70 -2.48 5.42 -5.76
C LEU A 70 -1.98 4.42 -4.73
N PHE A 71 -2.90 3.90 -3.91
CA PHE A 71 -2.59 2.85 -2.94
C PHE A 71 -2.05 1.60 -3.62
N THR A 72 -2.78 1.09 -4.63
CA THR A 72 -2.34 -0.07 -5.42
C THR A 72 -0.99 0.19 -6.09
N ALA A 73 -0.75 1.39 -6.63
CA ALA A 73 0.52 1.75 -7.25
C ALA A 73 1.70 1.65 -6.27
N VAL A 74 1.52 2.09 -5.03
CA VAL A 74 2.56 1.97 -3.98
C VAL A 74 2.79 0.52 -3.58
N LEU A 75 1.71 -0.25 -3.38
CA LEU A 75 1.81 -1.67 -3.07
C LEU A 75 2.56 -2.45 -4.16
N GLU A 76 2.23 -2.20 -5.44
CA GLU A 76 2.91 -2.81 -6.57
C GLU A 76 4.42 -2.54 -6.55
N GLN A 77 4.81 -1.29 -6.29
CA GLN A 77 6.23 -0.91 -6.20
C GLN A 77 6.95 -1.53 -5.00
N MET A 78 6.25 -1.72 -3.89
CA MET A 78 6.78 -2.45 -2.74
C MET A 78 7.00 -3.92 -3.09
N PHE A 79 6.01 -4.58 -3.70
CA PHE A 79 6.09 -5.99 -4.09
C PHE A 79 7.17 -6.27 -5.14
N ARG A 80 7.41 -5.33 -6.07
CA ARG A 80 8.51 -5.44 -7.05
C ARG A 80 9.90 -5.48 -6.42
N LYS A 81 10.07 -4.93 -5.22
CA LYS A 81 11.36 -4.94 -4.51
C LYS A 81 11.56 -6.22 -3.69
N LEU A 82 10.54 -7.05 -3.52
CA LEU A 82 10.65 -8.32 -2.80
C LEU A 82 11.27 -9.39 -3.69
N LYS A 83 12.12 -10.22 -3.10
CA LYS A 83 12.82 -11.31 -3.80
C LYS A 83 11.96 -12.57 -3.79
N TRP A 84 11.14 -12.74 -4.83
CA TRP A 84 10.23 -13.89 -4.95
C TRP A 84 10.86 -15.16 -5.53
N GLY A 85 12.04 -15.06 -6.15
CA GLY A 85 12.52 -16.07 -7.12
C GLY A 85 12.83 -17.47 -6.59
N GLN A 86 12.90 -17.65 -5.28
CA GLN A 86 13.08 -18.98 -4.66
C GLN A 86 11.90 -19.38 -3.77
N LEU A 87 10.90 -18.49 -3.66
CA LEU A 87 9.75 -18.71 -2.81
C LEU A 87 8.61 -19.34 -3.60
N GLY A 88 7.73 -20.06 -2.91
CA GLY A 88 6.45 -20.49 -3.46
C GLY A 88 6.24 -21.99 -3.50
N LEU A 89 4.97 -22.35 -3.68
CA LEU A 89 4.55 -23.73 -3.91
C LEU A 89 4.92 -24.15 -5.33
N ASN A 90 5.53 -25.32 -5.48
CA ASN A 90 5.77 -25.90 -6.80
C ASN A 90 4.48 -26.54 -7.34
N ILE A 91 3.88 -25.90 -8.34
CA ILE A 91 2.69 -26.38 -9.04
C ILE A 91 3.11 -26.74 -10.47
N ASN A 92 3.24 -28.03 -10.76
CA ASN A 92 3.61 -28.55 -12.09
C ASN A 92 4.88 -27.92 -12.68
N GLY A 93 5.89 -27.62 -11.85
CA GLY A 93 7.15 -27.00 -12.29
C GLY A 93 7.16 -25.47 -12.27
N ALA A 94 6.04 -24.82 -11.96
CA ALA A 94 5.95 -23.38 -11.76
C ALA A 94 5.81 -23.04 -10.27
N ARG A 95 6.53 -22.01 -9.79
CA ARG A 95 6.46 -21.55 -8.40
C ARG A 95 5.35 -20.52 -8.22
N LEU A 96 4.36 -20.82 -7.38
CA LEU A 96 3.36 -19.85 -6.92
C LEU A 96 3.81 -19.25 -5.58
N SER A 97 4.43 -18.07 -5.63
CA SER A 97 4.98 -17.39 -4.45
C SER A 97 3.97 -16.50 -3.72
N HIS A 98 3.13 -15.78 -4.46
CA HIS A 98 2.19 -14.84 -3.86
C HIS A 98 0.95 -14.60 -4.73
N LEU A 99 -0.16 -14.28 -4.06
CA LEU A 99 -1.42 -13.83 -4.67
C LEU A 99 -1.76 -12.45 -4.11
N ARG A 100 -2.24 -11.57 -4.98
CA ARG A 100 -2.58 -10.20 -4.63
C ARG A 100 -4.01 -9.92 -5.06
N PHE A 101 -4.84 -9.50 -4.11
CA PHE A 101 -6.22 -9.13 -4.39
C PHE A 101 -6.54 -7.82 -3.68
N ALA A 102 -6.65 -6.73 -4.45
CA ALA A 102 -6.82 -5.38 -3.93
C ALA A 102 -5.77 -5.03 -2.84
N ASN A 103 -6.17 -5.13 -1.58
CA ASN A 103 -5.46 -4.80 -0.36
C ASN A 103 -4.98 -6.05 0.40
N ASP A 104 -5.31 -7.25 -0.08
CA ASP A 104 -4.86 -8.52 0.47
C ASP A 104 -3.64 -9.08 -0.26
N LEU A 105 -2.73 -9.64 0.53
CA LEU A 105 -1.57 -10.40 0.07
C LEU A 105 -1.59 -11.77 0.72
N VAL A 106 -1.53 -12.81 -0.09
CA VAL A 106 -1.24 -14.17 0.35
C VAL A 106 0.16 -14.52 -0.12
N ILE A 107 1.03 -14.90 0.81
CA ILE A 107 2.35 -15.47 0.50
C ILE A 107 2.27 -16.96 0.81
N SER A 108 2.77 -17.78 -0.10
CA SER A 108 2.80 -19.23 0.06
C SER A 108 4.22 -19.72 -0.10
N GLU A 109 4.59 -20.72 0.70
CA GLU A 109 5.94 -21.25 0.75
C GLU A 109 5.92 -22.71 1.24
N GLU A 110 6.79 -23.55 0.69
CA GLU A 110 6.95 -24.95 1.10
C GLU A 110 7.80 -25.07 2.37
N ASP A 111 8.82 -24.22 2.53
CA ASP A 111 9.68 -24.14 3.72
C ASP A 111 9.35 -22.90 4.59
N PRO A 112 8.91 -23.05 5.85
CA PRO A 112 8.61 -21.90 6.71
C PRO A 112 9.81 -20.98 7.00
N HIS A 113 11.06 -21.46 6.88
CA HIS A 113 12.25 -20.65 7.21
C HIS A 113 12.41 -19.40 6.31
N PRO A 114 12.41 -19.51 4.97
CA PRO A 114 12.48 -18.32 4.09
C PRO A 114 11.22 -17.44 4.13
N LEU A 115 10.08 -17.98 4.59
CA LEU A 115 8.84 -17.21 4.72
C LEU A 115 8.95 -16.10 5.77
N GLU A 116 9.54 -16.39 6.93
CA GLU A 116 9.70 -15.41 8.02
C GLU A 116 10.55 -14.20 7.57
N SER A 117 11.67 -14.46 6.88
CA SER A 117 12.54 -13.41 6.34
C SER A 117 11.81 -12.53 5.30
N THR A 118 10.95 -13.14 4.49
CA THR A 118 10.14 -12.44 3.49
C THR A 118 9.10 -11.54 4.14
N ILE A 119 8.40 -12.05 5.17
CA ILE A 119 7.43 -11.28 5.95
C ILE A 119 8.12 -10.11 6.65
N GLN A 120 9.29 -10.34 7.26
CA GLN A 120 10.04 -9.26 7.92
C GLN A 120 10.44 -8.16 6.92
N THR A 121 10.93 -8.56 5.74
CA THR A 121 11.25 -7.60 4.66
C THR A 121 10.01 -6.83 4.23
N LEU A 122 8.85 -7.49 4.10
CA LEU A 122 7.58 -6.85 3.76
C LEU A 122 7.17 -5.81 4.82
N VAL A 123 7.29 -6.14 6.10
CA VAL A 123 7.00 -5.22 7.22
C VAL A 123 7.90 -3.98 7.16
N ASP A 124 9.20 -4.18 6.96
CA ASP A 124 10.17 -3.08 6.93
C ASP A 124 9.94 -2.15 5.74
N ARG A 125 9.68 -2.72 4.55
CA ARG A 125 9.33 -1.94 3.35
C ARG A 125 7.99 -1.23 3.47
N SER A 126 7.03 -1.81 4.17
CA SER A 126 5.73 -1.17 4.43
C SER A 126 5.91 0.10 5.27
N LYS A 127 6.75 0.05 6.31
CA LYS A 127 7.07 1.22 7.14
C LYS A 127 7.73 2.35 6.36
N GLU A 128 8.62 2.03 5.41
CA GLU A 128 9.26 3.04 4.54
C GLU A 128 8.21 3.88 3.81
N VAL A 129 7.15 3.23 3.29
CA VAL A 129 6.09 3.90 2.53
C VAL A 129 4.97 4.48 3.41
N GLY A 130 5.02 4.29 4.73
CA GLY A 130 4.03 4.77 5.69
C GLY A 130 2.85 3.82 5.89
N LEU A 131 3.01 2.53 5.55
CA LEU A 131 2.01 1.50 5.76
C LEU A 131 2.34 0.65 6.99
N GLU A 132 1.31 0.31 7.75
CA GLU A 132 1.39 -0.67 8.83
C GLU A 132 0.66 -1.94 8.44
N ILE A 133 1.34 -3.08 8.60
CA ILE A 133 0.72 -4.40 8.44
C ILE A 133 0.05 -4.75 9.77
N ARG A 134 -1.28 -4.69 9.81
CA ARG A 134 -2.05 -4.84 11.06
C ARG A 134 -2.36 -6.28 11.43
N LYS A 135 -2.63 -7.14 10.44
CA LYS A 135 -3.00 -8.54 10.65
C LYS A 135 -2.23 -9.42 9.66
N THR A 136 -1.45 -10.36 10.20
CA THR A 136 -0.88 -11.47 9.45
C THR A 136 -1.51 -12.74 9.99
N LYS A 137 -2.16 -13.52 9.13
CA LYS A 137 -2.70 -14.83 9.49
C LYS A 137 -1.80 -15.90 8.87
N MET A 138 -1.07 -16.62 9.70
CA MET A 138 -0.29 -17.78 9.27
C MET A 138 -1.19 -19.01 9.30
N MET A 139 -1.19 -19.78 8.21
CA MET A 139 -1.86 -21.07 8.12
C MET A 139 -0.81 -22.10 7.75
N THR A 140 -0.66 -23.12 8.58
CA THR A 140 0.24 -24.25 8.36
C THR A 140 -0.61 -25.51 8.23
N ASN A 141 -0.14 -26.51 7.48
CA ASN A 141 -0.76 -27.83 7.44
C ASN A 141 -0.33 -28.70 8.62
#